data_AF-A0A932NJC3-F1
#
_entry.id   AF-A0A932NJC3-F1
#
_cell.length_a   1.000
_cell.length_b   1.000
_cell.length_c   1.000
_cell.angle_alpha   90.00
_cell.angle_beta   90.00
_cell.angle_gamma   90.00
#
_symmetry.space_group_name_H-M   'P 1'
#
loop_
_entity.id
_entity.type
_entity.pdbx_description
1 polymer ?
#
loop_
_entity_poly.entity_id
_entity_poly.type
_entity_poly.pdbx_seq_one_letter_code
_entity_poly.pdbx_strand_id
1 'polypeptide(L)'
;FRTVLVPRVSGPLEIPPFTLSYFDPVKRAYVRARSAPLRLTVSPGDPNAAQPFVSAPAAAPGVTAVAEDIRYLKSPGSSMRLGDGLALFGSLGAAHALPFIVLSAALLFDWRRRALESNPRARRMRNARPALERRLREAEAQSAEPGRAVGLLAEALHGFLSDKLGLSAAGLTLKSVLEHLPATADGGRLRAVWEELDLLRFAPDATNQAEAKRLCDEIRALARSLEELQPR
;
A
#
# COMPACT_ATOMS: atom_id res chain seq x y z
N PHE A 1 3.95 -49.21 -30.97
CA PHE A 1 3.46 -50.14 -29.93
C PHE A 1 3.53 -51.56 -30.44
N ARG A 2 3.90 -52.53 -29.60
CA ARG A 2 3.95 -53.95 -29.96
C ARG A 2 3.31 -54.76 -28.82
N THR A 3 2.21 -55.45 -29.12
CA THR A 3 1.55 -56.37 -28.19
C THR A 3 1.73 -57.78 -28.72
N VAL A 4 2.17 -58.71 -27.88
CA VAL A 4 2.35 -60.11 -28.25
C VAL A 4 1.13 -60.89 -27.80
N LEU A 5 0.48 -61.57 -28.74
CA LEU A 5 -0.66 -62.47 -28.48
C LEU A 5 -0.18 -63.91 -28.63
N VAL A 6 -0.42 -64.76 -27.63
CA VAL A 6 -0.05 -66.18 -27.65
C VAL A 6 -1.32 -67.02 -27.61
N PRO A 7 -1.69 -67.73 -28.70
CA PRO A 7 -2.84 -68.62 -28.70
C PRO A 7 -2.58 -69.83 -27.79
N ARG A 8 -3.54 -70.17 -26.92
CA ARG A 8 -3.46 -71.30 -25.99
C ARG A 8 -4.21 -72.55 -26.46
N VAL A 9 -4.98 -72.43 -27.55
CA VAL A 9 -5.83 -73.49 -28.11
C VAL A 9 -5.66 -73.47 -29.63
N SER A 10 -5.63 -74.64 -30.25
CA SER A 10 -5.63 -74.81 -31.70
C SER A 10 -7.04 -74.72 -32.27
N GLY A 11 -7.17 -74.28 -33.53
CA GLY A 11 -8.45 -74.06 -34.20
C GLY A 11 -8.65 -72.63 -34.72
N PRO A 12 -9.86 -72.30 -35.21
CA PRO A 12 -10.20 -70.95 -35.66
C PRO A 12 -10.38 -70.01 -34.46
N LEU A 13 -9.58 -68.95 -34.42
CA LEU A 13 -9.62 -67.89 -33.40
C LEU A 13 -9.92 -66.55 -34.05
N GLU A 14 -10.68 -65.71 -33.37
CA GLU A 14 -10.98 -64.34 -33.81
C GLU A 14 -10.43 -63.34 -32.80
N ILE A 15 -9.60 -62.41 -33.27
CA ILE A 15 -9.16 -61.25 -32.49
C ILE A 15 -10.22 -60.16 -32.68
N PRO A 16 -10.87 -59.70 -31.60
CA PRO A 16 -11.92 -58.71 -31.70
C PRO A 16 -11.36 -57.35 -32.17
N PRO A 17 -12.19 -56.53 -32.84
CA PRO A 17 -11.80 -55.20 -33.27
C PRO A 17 -11.49 -54.32 -32.06
N PHE A 18 -10.36 -53.61 -32.10
CA PHE A 18 -9.96 -52.67 -31.06
C PHE A 18 -9.96 -51.25 -31.61
N THR A 19 -10.10 -50.28 -30.70
CA THR A 19 -10.14 -48.85 -31.05
C THR A 19 -8.90 -48.16 -30.51
N LEU A 20 -8.23 -47.39 -31.37
CA LEU A 20 -7.11 -46.54 -31.01
C LEU A 20 -7.50 -45.08 -31.21
N SER A 21 -7.37 -44.27 -30.15
CA SER A 21 -7.50 -42.81 -30.23
C SER A 21 -6.13 -42.18 -30.43
N TYR A 22 -5.97 -41.33 -31.45
CA TYR A 22 -4.74 -40.58 -31.69
C TYR A 22 -5.05 -39.12 -32.03
N PHE A 23 -4.10 -38.23 -31.80
CA PHE A 23 -4.23 -36.82 -32.17
C PHE A 23 -3.84 -36.64 -33.64
N ASP A 24 -4.76 -36.12 -34.45
CA ASP A 24 -4.50 -35.75 -35.84
C ASP A 24 -4.00 -34.27 -35.86
N PRO A 25 -2.71 -34.02 -36.15
CA PRO A 25 -2.15 -32.68 -36.09
C PRO A 25 -2.70 -31.75 -37.18
N VAL A 26 -3.21 -32.29 -38.29
CA VAL A 26 -3.82 -31.50 -39.37
C VAL A 26 -5.22 -31.06 -38.94
N LYS A 27 -6.00 -31.96 -38.33
CA LYS A 27 -7.35 -31.66 -37.83
C LYS A 27 -7.36 -30.98 -36.46
N ARG A 28 -6.21 -30.91 -35.78
CA ARG A 28 -6.04 -30.42 -34.39
C ARG A 28 -7.02 -31.04 -33.40
N ALA A 29 -7.38 -32.30 -33.62
CA ALA A 29 -8.40 -33.01 -32.85
C ALA A 29 -8.02 -34.47 -32.64
N TYR A 30 -8.55 -35.07 -31.57
CA TYR A 30 -8.43 -36.50 -31.34
C TYR A 30 -9.40 -37.28 -32.23
N VAL A 31 -8.88 -38.25 -32.97
CA VAL A 31 -9.64 -39.11 -33.88
C VAL A 31 -9.55 -40.56 -33.39
N ARG A 32 -10.64 -41.33 -33.56
CA ARG A 32 -10.72 -42.75 -33.23
C ARG A 32 -10.61 -43.60 -34.49
N ALA A 33 -9.60 -44.46 -34.57
CA ALA A 33 -9.49 -45.50 -35.58
C ALA A 33 -9.91 -46.86 -34.98
N ARG A 34 -10.67 -47.65 -35.74
CA ARG A 34 -11.12 -48.98 -35.33
C ARG A 34 -10.56 -50.02 -36.28
N SER A 35 -9.96 -51.08 -35.76
CA SER A 35 -9.51 -52.21 -36.57
C SER A 35 -10.69 -53.10 -36.97
N ALA A 36 -10.54 -53.83 -38.08
CA ALA A 36 -11.45 -54.92 -38.42
C ALA A 36 -11.13 -56.16 -37.56
N PRO A 37 -12.10 -57.07 -37.32
CA PRO A 37 -11.83 -58.35 -36.68
C PRO A 37 -10.82 -59.16 -37.50
N LEU A 38 -9.83 -59.76 -36.83
CA LEU A 38 -8.81 -60.58 -37.49
C LEU A 38 -9.03 -62.05 -37.16
N ARG A 39 -9.34 -62.84 -38.19
CA ARG A 39 -9.52 -64.30 -38.06
C ARG A 39 -8.22 -65.01 -38.35
N LEU A 40 -7.82 -65.88 -37.44
CA LEU A 40 -6.59 -66.67 -37.52
C LEU A 40 -6.94 -68.14 -37.33
N THR A 41 -6.29 -69.02 -38.09
CA THR A 41 -6.39 -70.48 -37.88
C THR A 41 -5.07 -70.96 -37.30
N VAL A 42 -5.09 -71.43 -36.05
CA VAL A 42 -3.89 -71.87 -35.34
C VAL A 42 -3.79 -73.39 -35.43
N SER A 43 -2.73 -73.87 -36.08
CA SER A 43 -2.42 -75.30 -36.15
C SER A 43 -1.92 -75.84 -34.81
N PRO A 44 -2.16 -77.12 -34.47
CA PRO A 44 -1.64 -77.74 -33.25
C PRO A 44 -0.10 -77.71 -33.20
N GLY A 45 0.47 -77.39 -32.03
CA GLY A 45 1.91 -77.50 -31.79
C GLY A 45 2.35 -78.95 -31.52
N ASP A 46 3.65 -79.21 -31.62
CA ASP A 46 4.26 -80.52 -31.36
C ASP A 46 4.03 -80.96 -29.89
N PRO A 47 3.40 -82.13 -29.63
CA PRO A 47 3.00 -82.55 -28.28
C PRO A 47 4.17 -82.75 -27.29
N ASN A 48 5.42 -82.83 -27.75
CA ASN A 48 6.59 -83.05 -26.89
C ASN A 48 7.21 -81.77 -26.28
N ALA A 49 6.68 -80.58 -26.55
CA ALA A 49 7.16 -79.31 -25.98
C ALA A 49 6.36 -78.86 -24.73
N ALA A 50 5.80 -79.79 -23.96
CA ALA A 50 4.95 -79.49 -22.81
C ALA A 50 5.79 -79.09 -21.57
N GLN A 51 5.83 -77.79 -21.27
CA GLN A 51 6.10 -77.31 -19.91
C GLN A 51 4.74 -77.15 -19.18
N PRO A 52 4.50 -77.87 -18.06
CA PRO A 52 3.22 -77.81 -17.37
C PRO A 52 3.11 -76.53 -16.54
N PHE A 53 2.18 -75.64 -16.89
CA PHE A 53 1.74 -74.57 -16.00
C PHE A 53 0.37 -74.88 -15.43
N VAL A 54 0.28 -74.77 -14.11
CA VAL A 54 -0.84 -75.10 -13.22
C VAL A 54 -2.14 -74.41 -13.64
N SER A 55 -3.19 -75.21 -13.82
CA SER A 55 -4.57 -74.77 -14.12
C SER A 55 -5.19 -74.02 -12.95
N ALA A 56 -5.59 -72.77 -13.17
CA ALA A 56 -6.61 -72.07 -12.37
C ALA A 56 -7.99 -72.18 -13.05
N PRO A 57 -9.12 -72.10 -12.31
CA PRO A 57 -10.43 -72.50 -12.81
C PRO A 57 -10.94 -71.60 -13.93
N ALA A 58 -11.75 -72.21 -14.81
CA ALA A 58 -12.25 -71.68 -16.07
C ALA A 58 -12.82 -70.25 -16.01
N ALA A 59 -12.17 -69.35 -16.76
CA ALA A 59 -12.78 -68.15 -17.30
C ALA A 59 -12.72 -68.23 -18.84
N ALA A 60 -13.82 -67.88 -19.48
CA ALA A 60 -14.19 -67.88 -20.91
C ALA A 60 -13.06 -67.97 -21.98
N PRO A 61 -13.33 -68.57 -23.16
CA PRO A 61 -12.37 -68.62 -24.28
C PRO A 61 -12.13 -67.20 -24.79
N GLY A 62 -11.02 -66.59 -24.37
CA GLY A 62 -10.67 -65.23 -24.71
C GLY A 62 -9.18 -65.00 -24.51
N VAL A 63 -8.57 -64.29 -25.46
CA VAL A 63 -7.15 -63.92 -25.42
C VAL A 63 -6.90 -63.08 -24.18
N THR A 64 -6.11 -63.60 -23.24
CA THR A 64 -5.73 -62.89 -22.01
C THR A 64 -4.41 -62.14 -22.23
N ALA A 65 -4.44 -60.82 -22.03
CA ALA A 65 -3.24 -59.98 -22.07
C ALA A 65 -2.38 -60.27 -20.83
N VAL A 66 -1.18 -60.81 -21.02
CA VAL A 66 -0.33 -61.32 -19.91
C VAL A 66 0.53 -60.23 -19.28
N ALA A 67 0.80 -59.11 -19.96
CA ALA A 67 1.55 -57.98 -19.39
C ALA A 67 1.25 -56.66 -20.13
N GLU A 68 1.06 -55.58 -19.37
CA GLU A 68 0.93 -54.20 -19.85
C GLU A 68 2.03 -53.36 -19.18
N ASP A 69 3.04 -52.93 -19.94
CA ASP A 69 4.28 -52.32 -19.43
C ASP A 69 4.14 -50.82 -19.06
N ILE A 70 2.93 -50.25 -19.18
CA ILE A 70 2.72 -48.82 -18.95
C ILE A 70 1.58 -48.63 -17.95
N ARG A 71 1.94 -48.20 -16.73
CA ARG A 71 0.96 -47.67 -15.77
C ARG A 71 0.51 -46.28 -16.21
N TYR A 72 -0.80 -46.01 -16.11
CA TYR A 72 -1.34 -44.68 -16.41
C TYR A 72 -0.70 -43.61 -15.48
N LEU A 73 -0.09 -42.57 -16.06
CA LEU A 73 0.38 -41.40 -15.28
C LEU A 73 -0.79 -40.54 -14.76
N LYS A 74 -1.97 -40.68 -15.39
CA LYS A 74 -3.23 -40.04 -14.98
C LYS A 74 -4.36 -41.05 -15.12
N SER A 75 -4.91 -41.48 -13.99
CA SER A 75 -6.10 -42.32 -13.96
C SER A 75 -7.31 -41.54 -14.50
N PRO A 76 -8.25 -42.17 -15.22
CA PRO A 76 -9.51 -41.53 -15.58
C PRO A 76 -10.19 -41.04 -14.29
N GLY A 77 -10.39 -39.73 -14.16
CA GLY A 77 -10.92 -39.10 -12.94
C GLY A 77 -9.93 -38.24 -12.15
N SER A 78 -8.62 -38.29 -12.44
CA SER A 78 -7.62 -37.40 -11.81
C SER A 78 -7.50 -36.04 -12.50
N SER A 79 -8.63 -35.44 -12.90
CA SER A 79 -8.65 -34.00 -13.16
C SER A 79 -8.52 -33.30 -11.81
N MET A 80 -7.36 -32.69 -11.54
CA MET A 80 -7.27 -31.71 -10.47
C MET A 80 -8.34 -30.66 -10.76
N ARG A 81 -9.42 -30.68 -9.96
CA ARG A 81 -10.53 -29.74 -10.13
C ARG A 81 -9.97 -28.37 -9.81
N LEU A 82 -9.74 -27.57 -10.86
CA LEU A 82 -9.40 -26.15 -10.75
C LEU A 82 -10.37 -25.40 -9.80
N GLY A 83 -11.57 -25.95 -9.60
CA GLY A 83 -12.65 -25.41 -8.78
C GLY A 83 -12.35 -25.24 -7.29
N ASP A 84 -11.52 -26.07 -6.66
CA ASP A 84 -11.40 -26.01 -5.19
C ASP A 84 -10.65 -24.75 -4.72
N GLY A 85 -9.59 -24.36 -5.45
CA GLY A 85 -8.87 -23.11 -5.19
C GLY A 85 -9.65 -21.85 -5.65
N LEU A 86 -10.36 -21.94 -6.77
CA LEU A 86 -11.18 -20.85 -7.30
C LEU A 86 -12.45 -20.60 -6.47
N ALA A 87 -13.02 -21.64 -5.86
CA ALA A 87 -14.18 -21.52 -4.96
C ALA A 87 -13.80 -20.78 -3.67
N LEU A 88 -12.63 -21.07 -3.09
CA LEU A 88 -12.12 -20.33 -1.93
C LEU A 88 -11.88 -18.86 -2.29
N PHE A 89 -11.26 -18.57 -3.44
CA PHE A 89 -11.08 -17.20 -3.90
C PHE A 89 -12.42 -16.48 -4.17
N GLY A 90 -13.41 -17.15 -4.76
CA GLY A 90 -14.75 -16.59 -4.96
C GLY A 90 -15.53 -16.37 -3.66
N SER A 91 -15.33 -17.22 -2.65
CA SER A 91 -16.04 -17.17 -1.36
C SER A 91 -15.67 -15.97 -0.48
N LEU A 92 -14.52 -15.34 -0.73
CA LEU A 92 -14.01 -14.21 0.03
C LEU A 92 -14.77 -12.89 -0.21
N GLY A 93 -15.60 -12.80 -1.26
CA GLY A 93 -16.55 -11.70 -1.46
C GLY A 93 -15.96 -10.29 -1.24
N ALA A 94 -16.50 -9.57 -0.26
CA ALA A 94 -16.08 -8.20 0.08
C ALA A 94 -14.67 -8.09 0.69
N ALA A 95 -14.06 -9.20 1.15
CA ALA A 95 -12.70 -9.18 1.68
C ALA A 95 -11.66 -8.78 0.62
N HIS A 96 -11.96 -8.99 -0.68
CA HIS A 96 -11.13 -8.51 -1.79
C HIS A 96 -11.07 -6.99 -1.88
N ALA A 97 -12.05 -6.27 -1.33
CA ALA A 97 -12.04 -4.81 -1.30
C ALA A 97 -11.10 -4.25 -0.22
N LEU A 98 -10.74 -5.05 0.79
CA LEU A 98 -9.90 -4.62 1.91
C LEU A 98 -8.56 -4.00 1.47
N PRO A 99 -7.73 -4.61 0.60
CA PRO A 99 -6.48 -4.00 0.15
C PRO A 99 -6.70 -2.66 -0.58
N PHE A 100 -7.79 -2.54 -1.36
CA PHE A 100 -8.15 -1.29 -2.03
C PHE A 100 -8.57 -0.20 -1.04
N ILE A 101 -9.36 -0.56 -0.01
CA ILE A 101 -9.77 0.36 1.06
C ILE A 101 -8.55 0.85 1.83
N VAL A 102 -7.66 -0.07 2.24
CA VAL A 102 -6.43 0.27 2.96
C VAL A 102 -5.53 1.18 2.13
N LEU A 103 -5.31 0.84 0.85
CA LEU A 103 -4.51 1.67 -0.05
C LEU A 103 -5.12 3.06 -0.25
N SER A 104 -6.43 3.13 -0.48
CA SER A 104 -7.14 4.40 -0.66
C SER A 104 -7.08 5.27 0.59
N ALA A 105 -7.25 4.68 1.78
CA ALA A 105 -7.11 5.38 3.04
C ALA A 105 -5.68 5.90 3.26
N ALA A 106 -4.66 5.10 2.94
CA ALA A 106 -3.26 5.51 3.05
C ALA A 106 -2.93 6.66 2.09
N LEU A 107 -3.38 6.60 0.84
CA LEU A 107 -3.20 7.67 -0.15
C LEU A 107 -3.93 8.95 0.27
N LEU A 108 -5.16 8.83 0.78
CA LEU A 108 -5.91 9.98 1.28
C LEU A 108 -5.22 10.63 2.49
N PHE A 109 -4.68 9.81 3.40
CA PHE A 109 -3.92 10.29 4.55
C PHE A 109 -2.64 11.03 4.10
N ASP A 110 -1.87 10.45 3.19
CA ASP A 110 -0.65 11.08 2.66
C ASP A 110 -0.97 12.37 1.90
N TRP A 111 -2.01 12.38 1.07
CA TRP A 111 -2.45 13.58 0.37
C TRP A 111 -2.88 14.69 1.34
N ARG A 112 -3.66 14.36 2.37
CA ARG A 112 -4.03 15.34 3.41
C ARG A 112 -2.80 15.87 4.12
N ARG A 113 -1.88 14.99 4.52
CA ARG A 113 -0.63 15.38 5.16
C ARG A 113 0.19 16.32 4.27
N ARG A 114 0.39 15.99 3.00
CA ARG A 114 1.07 16.84 2.02
C ARG A 114 0.35 18.15 1.75
N ALA A 115 -0.98 18.15 1.71
CA ALA A 115 -1.76 19.38 1.58
C ALA A 115 -1.52 20.31 2.78
N LEU A 116 -1.44 19.77 4.00
CA LEU A 116 -1.02 20.52 5.19
C LEU A 116 0.48 20.93 5.14
N GLU A 117 1.36 20.14 4.54
CA GLU A 117 2.80 20.44 4.43
C GLU A 117 3.16 21.32 3.22
N SER A 118 2.24 21.54 2.27
CA SER A 118 2.51 22.16 0.96
C SER A 118 3.04 23.59 1.03
N ASN A 119 2.83 24.30 2.14
CA ASN A 119 3.45 25.61 2.37
C ASN A 119 3.62 25.92 3.88
N PRO A 120 4.70 25.44 4.53
CA PRO A 120 4.92 25.70 5.95
C PRO A 120 5.13 27.19 6.24
N ARG A 121 5.66 27.95 5.27
CA ARG A 121 5.80 29.41 5.38
C ARG A 121 4.44 30.10 5.38
N ALA A 122 3.57 29.82 4.42
CA ALA A 122 2.23 30.41 4.39
C ALA A 122 1.40 30.01 5.61
N ARG A 123 1.56 28.79 6.12
CA ARG A 123 0.92 28.36 7.37
C ARG A 123 1.42 29.16 8.58
N ARG A 124 2.74 29.33 8.73
CA ARG A 124 3.32 30.16 9.80
C ARG A 124 2.80 31.59 9.71
N MET A 125 2.85 32.19 8.54
CA MET A 125 2.36 33.55 8.30
C MET A 125 0.86 33.70 8.60
N ARG A 126 0.02 32.73 8.21
CA ARG A 126 -1.43 32.73 8.50
C ARG A 126 -1.73 32.56 9.99
N ASN A 127 -0.89 31.81 10.71
CA ASN A 127 -1.04 31.54 12.13
C ASN A 127 -0.31 32.56 13.02
N ALA A 128 0.49 33.48 12.46
CA ALA A 128 1.28 34.45 13.21
C ALA A 128 0.42 35.30 14.15
N ARG A 129 -0.69 35.87 13.66
CA ARG A 129 -1.60 36.68 14.49
C ARG A 129 -2.36 35.86 15.54
N PRO A 130 -2.99 34.71 15.22
CA PRO A 130 -3.56 33.85 16.25
C PRO A 130 -2.56 33.44 17.33
N ALA A 131 -1.31 33.14 16.95
CA ALA A 131 -0.25 32.80 17.89
C ALA A 131 0.19 34.02 18.74
N LEU A 132 0.27 35.21 18.14
CA LEU A 132 0.51 36.46 18.84
C LEU A 132 -0.58 36.72 19.88
N GLU A 133 -1.85 36.72 19.48
CA GLU A 133 -2.98 36.99 20.37
C GLU A 133 -3.06 36.00 21.53
N ARG A 134 -2.71 34.73 21.31
CA ARG A 134 -2.62 33.75 22.39
C ARG A 134 -1.55 34.14 23.41
N ARG A 135 -0.34 34.50 22.97
CA ARG A 135 0.76 34.91 23.84
C ARG A 135 0.49 36.25 24.54
N LEU A 136 -0.16 37.20 23.87
CA LEU A 136 -0.57 38.46 24.50
C LEU A 136 -1.57 38.22 25.64
N ARG A 137 -2.54 37.30 25.47
CA ARG A 137 -3.46 36.90 26.54
C ARG A 137 -2.75 36.20 27.70
N GLU A 138 -1.75 35.36 27.39
CA GLU A 138 -0.90 34.75 28.41
C GLU A 138 -0.11 35.82 29.19
N ALA A 139 0.44 36.83 28.52
CA ALA A 139 1.12 37.95 29.17
C ALA A 139 0.16 38.79 30.04
N GLU A 140 -1.06 39.05 29.56
CA GLU A 140 -2.11 39.75 30.32
C GLU A 140 -2.54 38.95 31.56
N ALA A 141 -2.63 37.62 31.47
CA ALA A 141 -2.92 36.76 32.63
C ALA A 141 -1.81 36.82 33.69
N GLN A 142 -0.58 37.12 33.27
CA GLN A 142 0.58 37.29 34.13
C GLN A 142 0.76 38.73 34.65
N SER A 143 -0.26 39.59 34.57
CA SER A 143 -0.14 41.01 34.96
C SER A 143 0.28 41.28 36.41
N ALA A 144 0.16 40.29 37.30
CA ALA A 144 0.63 40.38 38.68
C ALA A 144 2.16 40.32 38.80
N GLU A 145 2.86 39.78 37.79
CA GLU A 145 4.32 39.69 37.71
C GLU A 145 4.80 40.46 36.45
N PRO A 146 5.01 41.79 36.55
CA PRO A 146 5.27 42.63 35.38
C PRO A 146 6.51 42.21 34.58
N GLY A 147 7.59 41.81 35.25
CA GLY A 147 8.80 41.31 34.57
C GLY A 147 8.53 40.02 33.76
N ARG A 148 7.68 39.12 34.26
CA ARG A 148 7.28 37.90 33.55
C ARG A 148 6.36 38.21 32.37
N ALA A 149 5.42 39.14 32.55
CA ALA A 149 4.56 39.61 31.48
C ALA A 149 5.39 40.22 30.33
N VAL A 150 6.38 41.06 30.63
CA VAL A 150 7.29 41.65 29.63
C VAL A 150 8.10 40.57 28.88
N GLY A 151 8.58 39.53 29.57
CA GLY A 151 9.24 38.40 28.91
C GLY A 151 8.34 37.72 27.87
N LEU A 152 7.08 37.47 28.22
CA LEU A 152 6.08 36.90 27.30
C LEU A 152 5.74 37.85 26.14
N LEU A 153 5.67 39.16 26.38
CA LEU A 153 5.47 40.17 25.33
C LEU A 153 6.64 40.18 24.32
N ALA A 154 7.88 40.06 24.80
CA ALA A 154 9.07 39.95 23.95
C ALA A 154 9.03 38.69 23.08
N GLU A 155 8.70 37.55 23.66
CA GLU A 155 8.51 36.30 22.90
C GLU A 155 7.37 36.40 21.89
N ALA A 156 6.28 37.09 22.25
CA ALA A 156 5.14 37.32 21.39
C ALA A 156 5.51 38.17 20.17
N LEU A 157 6.20 39.29 20.38
CA LEU A 157 6.66 40.17 19.31
C LEU A 157 7.68 39.48 18.40
N HIS A 158 8.71 38.84 18.95
CA HIS A 158 9.73 38.11 18.17
C HIS A 158 9.11 36.97 17.36
N GLY A 159 8.24 36.17 17.98
CA GLY A 159 7.55 35.07 17.30
C GLY A 159 6.67 35.57 16.15
N PHE A 160 5.91 36.65 16.37
CA PHE A 160 5.08 37.26 15.34
C PHE A 160 5.91 37.76 14.16
N LEU A 161 6.98 38.52 14.40
CA LEU A 161 7.83 39.07 13.35
C LEU A 161 8.56 37.97 12.58
N SER A 162 9.08 36.95 13.27
CA SER A 162 9.68 35.78 12.65
C SER A 162 8.70 35.05 11.72
N ASP A 163 7.48 34.76 12.20
CA ASP A 163 6.47 34.05 11.41
C ASP A 163 5.91 34.90 10.25
N LYS A 164 5.71 36.20 10.47
CA LYS A 164 5.15 37.14 9.47
C LYS A 164 6.14 37.45 8.36
N LEU A 165 7.41 37.68 8.70
CA LEU A 165 8.47 37.98 7.72
C LEU A 165 9.09 36.70 7.13
N GLY A 166 8.84 35.54 7.74
CA GLY A 166 9.41 34.25 7.33
C GLY A 166 10.90 34.12 7.69
N LEU A 167 11.34 34.83 8.73
CA LEU A 167 12.70 34.82 9.24
C LEU A 167 12.89 33.72 10.28
N SER A 168 14.13 33.26 10.48
CA SER A 168 14.46 32.34 11.58
C SER A 168 14.29 33.05 12.92
N ALA A 169 13.59 32.42 13.87
CA ALA A 169 13.50 32.91 15.25
C ALA A 169 14.87 32.88 15.95
N ALA A 170 15.72 31.91 15.60
CA ALA A 170 17.10 31.85 16.07
C ALA A 170 17.93 32.94 15.38
N GLY A 171 18.43 33.91 16.15
CA GLY A 171 19.25 35.00 15.65
C GLY A 171 18.47 36.19 15.07
N LEU A 172 17.17 36.32 15.37
CA LEU A 172 16.38 37.46 14.94
C LEU A 172 16.95 38.76 15.54
N THR A 173 17.40 39.68 14.69
CA THR A 173 17.90 41.00 15.10
C THR A 173 16.98 42.10 14.60
N LEU A 174 16.92 43.22 15.34
CA LEU A 174 16.17 44.40 14.91
C LEU A 174 16.59 44.86 13.50
N LYS A 175 17.89 44.85 13.19
CA LYS A 175 18.41 45.17 11.86
C LYS A 175 17.79 44.28 10.77
N SER A 176 17.82 42.95 10.97
CA SER A 176 17.25 42.00 10.02
C SER A 176 15.75 42.19 9.83
N VAL A 177 15.02 42.50 10.90
CA VAL A 177 13.57 42.77 10.84
C VAL A 177 13.28 44.01 10.01
N LEU A 178 14.00 45.11 10.25
CA LEU A 178 13.82 46.37 9.54
C LEU A 178 14.18 46.27 8.05
N GLU A 179 15.19 45.46 7.70
CA GLU A 179 15.56 45.19 6.29
C GLU A 179 14.49 44.42 5.52
N HIS A 180 13.70 43.59 6.21
CA HIS A 180 12.63 42.77 5.59
C HIS A 180 11.24 43.40 5.73
N LEU A 181 11.14 44.55 6.38
CA LEU A 181 9.89 45.25 6.59
C LEU A 181 9.44 45.91 5.27
N PRO A 182 8.14 45.86 4.91
CA PRO A 182 7.66 46.59 3.75
C PRO A 182 7.89 48.10 3.92
N ALA A 183 8.24 48.79 2.83
CA ALA A 183 8.55 50.24 2.86
C ALA A 183 7.38 51.12 3.36
N THR A 184 6.15 50.61 3.30
CA THR A 184 4.95 51.27 3.80
C THR A 184 4.74 51.13 5.31
N ALA A 185 5.48 50.25 5.97
CA ALA A 185 5.37 50.06 7.41
C ALA A 185 6.22 51.06 8.19
N ASP A 186 5.73 51.41 9.38
CA ASP A 186 6.41 52.31 10.30
C ASP A 186 7.53 51.57 11.06
N GLY A 187 8.69 51.47 10.43
CA GLY A 187 9.89 50.90 11.04
C GLY A 187 10.41 51.70 12.24
N GLY A 188 10.11 52.99 12.31
CA GLY A 188 10.49 53.84 13.44
C GLY A 188 9.73 53.46 14.70
N ARG A 189 8.42 53.28 14.59
CA ARG A 189 7.57 52.80 15.69
C ARG A 189 7.95 51.39 16.13
N LEU A 190 8.21 50.48 15.17
CA LEU A 190 8.66 49.13 15.50
C LEU A 190 9.98 49.13 16.29
N ARG A 191 10.94 49.97 15.89
CA ARG A 191 12.22 50.15 16.59
C ARG A 191 11.99 50.63 18.02
N ALA A 192 11.17 51.65 18.23
CA ALA A 192 10.91 52.20 19.55
C ALA A 192 10.31 51.14 20.49
N VAL A 193 9.29 50.39 20.03
CA VAL A 193 8.68 49.31 20.82
C VAL A 193 9.68 48.19 21.12
N TRP A 194 10.52 47.82 20.14
CA TRP A 194 11.54 46.81 20.34
C TRP A 194 12.55 47.22 21.42
N GLU A 195 13.08 48.44 21.34
CA GLU A 195 14.09 48.96 22.27
C GLU A 195 13.52 49.13 23.68
N GLU A 196 12.29 49.66 23.80
CA GLU A 196 11.58 49.78 25.09
C GLU A 196 11.36 48.39 25.72
N LEU A 197 10.94 47.41 24.91
CA LEU A 197 10.68 46.05 25.37
C LEU A 197 11.97 45.31 25.79
N ASP A 198 13.07 45.47 25.04
CA ASP A 198 14.36 44.90 25.41
C ASP A 198 14.88 45.53 26.70
N LEU A 199 14.77 46.85 26.87
CA LEU A 199 15.18 47.54 28.09
C LEU A 199 14.43 47.02 29.32
N LEU A 200 13.10 46.91 29.25
CA LEU A 200 12.30 46.39 30.37
C LEU A 200 12.54 44.92 30.65
N ARG A 201 12.86 44.11 29.62
CA ARG A 201 13.18 42.69 29.80
C ARG A 201 14.46 42.49 30.62
N PHE A 202 15.45 43.37 30.47
CA PHE A 202 16.71 43.31 31.22
C PHE A 202 16.70 44.15 32.50
N ALA A 203 15.68 44.98 32.71
CA ALA A 203 15.47 45.78 33.92
C ALA A 203 14.07 45.55 34.51
N PRO A 204 13.76 44.33 35.01
CA PRO A 204 12.41 43.98 35.46
C PRO A 204 11.93 44.84 36.64
N ASP A 205 12.83 45.31 37.50
CA ASP A 205 12.51 46.17 38.65
C ASP A 205 11.99 47.56 38.24
N ALA A 206 12.24 47.98 36.99
CA ALA A 206 11.73 49.23 36.44
C ALA A 206 10.33 49.08 35.82
N THR A 207 9.81 47.85 35.70
CA THR A 207 8.55 47.59 35.00
C THR A 207 7.36 47.65 35.93
N ASN A 208 6.34 48.43 35.56
CA ASN A 208 5.04 48.40 36.23
C ASN A 208 3.93 47.74 35.36
N GLN A 209 2.81 47.41 36.00
CA GLN A 209 1.67 46.77 35.33
C GLN A 209 1.05 47.65 34.21
N ALA A 210 1.10 48.96 34.36
CA ALA A 210 0.56 49.90 33.38
C ALA A 210 1.41 49.93 32.09
N GLU A 211 2.73 49.89 32.22
CA GLU A 211 3.69 49.79 31.12
C GLU A 211 3.54 48.46 30.37
N ALA A 212 3.47 47.34 31.09
CA ALA A 212 3.24 46.03 30.47
C ALA A 212 1.93 46.01 29.66
N LYS A 213 0.87 46.63 30.20
CA LYS A 213 -0.42 46.75 29.49
C LYS A 213 -0.31 47.65 28.26
N ARG A 214 0.33 48.83 28.38
CA ARG A 214 0.58 49.75 27.27
C ARG A 214 1.35 49.04 26.14
N LEU A 215 2.42 48.32 26.48
CA LEU A 215 3.21 47.57 25.50
C LEU A 215 2.41 46.46 24.82
N CYS A 216 1.57 45.75 25.57
CA CYS A 216 0.65 44.78 24.98
C CYS A 216 -0.26 45.42 23.91
N ASP A 217 -0.85 46.57 24.22
CA ASP A 217 -1.71 47.30 23.30
C ASP A 217 -0.95 47.87 22.09
N GLU A 218 0.28 48.35 22.30
CA GLU A 218 1.15 48.82 21.22
C GLU A 218 1.58 47.69 20.27
N ILE A 219 1.97 46.52 20.80
CA ILE A 219 2.29 45.33 20.01
C ILE A 219 1.07 44.90 19.19
N ARG A 220 -0.13 44.92 19.80
CA ARG A 220 -1.39 44.59 19.12
C ARG A 220 -1.70 45.59 17.99
N ALA A 221 -1.46 46.88 18.20
CA ALA A 221 -1.63 47.91 17.18
C ALA A 221 -0.64 47.77 16.03
N LEU A 222 0.64 47.49 16.33
CA LEU A 222 1.68 47.22 15.32
C LEU A 222 1.36 45.97 14.49
N ALA A 223 0.86 44.91 15.12
CA ALA A 223 0.48 43.70 14.40
C ALA A 223 -0.67 43.95 13.43
N ARG A 224 -1.66 44.78 13.80
CA ARG A 224 -2.77 45.17 12.93
C ARG A 224 -2.28 46.00 11.73
N SER A 225 -1.45 47.00 11.96
CA SER A 225 -0.93 47.83 10.86
C SER A 225 -0.09 47.00 9.87
N LEU A 226 0.70 46.05 10.36
CA LEU A 226 1.46 45.13 9.50
C LEU A 226 0.59 44.13 8.71
N GLU A 227 -0.60 43.80 9.20
CA GLU A 227 -1.55 42.97 8.44
C GLU A 227 -2.26 43.75 7.33
N GLU A 228 -2.65 45.00 7.60
CA GLU A 228 -3.31 45.85 6.61
C GLU A 228 -2.41 46.13 5.39
N LEU A 229 -1.10 46.19 5.60
CA LEU A 229 -0.11 46.45 4.56
C LEU A 229 0.28 45.21 3.73
N GLN A 230 -0.06 44.00 4.18
CA GLN A 230 0.27 42.75 3.50
C GLN A 230 -0.99 41.88 3.36
N PRO A 231 -1.81 42.10 2.31
CA PRO A 231 -3.00 41.29 2.07
C PRO A 231 -2.63 39.83 1.82
N ARG A 232 -3.54 38.94 2.25
CA ARG A 232 -3.40 37.48 2.30
C ARG A 232 -3.18 36.81 0.95
#